data_AF-A0A0F9NQF4-F1
#
_entry.id   AF-A0A0F9NQF4-F1
#
_cell.length_a   1.000
_cell.length_b   1.000
_cell.length_c   1.000
_cell.angle_alpha   90.00
_cell.angle_beta   90.00
_cell.angle_gamma   90.00
#
_symmetry.space_group_name_H-M   'P 1'
#
loop_
_entity.id
_entity.type
_entity.pdbx_description
1 polymer ?
#
loop_
_entity_poly.entity_id
_entity_poly.type
_entity_poly.pdbx_seq_one_letter_code
_entity_poly.pdbx_strand_id
1 'polypeptide(L)'
;MALDRQSRADPNVQTPIAVFVHVHYPDVWEEMAIWIERAIARPFHLVLTTSEEGNNLPIPGGTFLVSQRVITCTNRGRDIRPFLRALRAPIDYEIGLKLHTKRSAHRLDGADWGRMLVQSLLPDRRTTDQIVEQMSRDRRLVMVAPDGMLVSLDRWMQGNREPMNRTAERLGLDISMTGHQTPVFCAGSMFWFRREAFALLEASDLDPLFEEEVGQVDGTTAHALERLFAPIAEKSGGVITTMKGVVMSDTGMPSDHLRSLSRQLADQPNAFLRPLPRLIRWVFTIPGVRALYRAVPVSWRRLIRRWFRP
;
A
#
# COMPACT_ATOMS: atom_id res chain seq x y z
N MET A 1 -4.23 -31.89 19.41
CA MET A 1 -3.05 -31.62 20.27
C MET A 1 -1.96 -31.05 19.38
N ALA A 2 -1.47 -29.83 19.48
CA ALA A 2 -1.75 -28.70 20.34
C ALA A 2 -1.34 -27.46 19.52
N LEU A 3 -2.26 -26.54 19.26
CA LEU A 3 -1.95 -25.20 18.77
C LEU A 3 -2.36 -24.23 19.87
N ASP A 4 -1.61 -24.28 20.96
CA ASP A 4 -1.58 -23.19 21.93
C ASP A 4 -0.12 -22.76 22.09
N ARG A 5 0.31 -21.96 21.12
CA ARG A 5 1.44 -21.04 21.30
C ARG A 5 0.89 -19.64 21.15
N GLN A 6 0.12 -19.20 22.14
CA GLN A 6 0.17 -17.79 22.51
C GLN A 6 1.61 -17.50 22.94
N SER A 7 2.47 -17.13 21.98
CA SER A 7 3.76 -16.53 22.33
C SER A 7 3.44 -15.20 23.00
N ARG A 8 3.45 -15.18 24.33
CA ARG A 8 3.52 -13.94 25.09
C ARG A 8 4.78 -13.23 24.60
N ALA A 9 4.60 -12.15 23.84
CA ALA A 9 5.71 -11.26 23.49
C ALA A 9 6.34 -10.79 24.81
N ASP A 10 7.65 -10.98 24.95
CA ASP A 10 8.40 -10.42 26.05
C ASP A 10 8.29 -8.89 25.96
N PRO A 11 7.73 -8.19 26.97
CA PRO A 11 7.56 -6.75 26.93
C PRO A 11 8.88 -5.98 26.79
N ASN A 12 10.03 -6.64 26.97
CA ASN A 12 11.35 -6.05 26.85
C ASN A 12 11.98 -6.20 25.44
N VAL A 13 11.40 -6.99 24.54
CA VAL A 13 11.90 -7.15 23.16
C VAL A 13 11.13 -6.21 22.25
N GLN A 14 11.80 -5.15 21.79
CA GLN A 14 11.21 -4.22 20.83
C GLN A 14 10.93 -4.91 19.50
N THR A 15 9.72 -4.71 18.96
CA THR A 15 9.32 -5.31 17.68
C THR A 15 10.17 -4.78 16.54
N PRO A 16 10.85 -5.66 15.77
CA PRO A 16 11.74 -5.23 14.71
C PRO A 16 10.95 -4.67 13.52
N ILE A 17 11.35 -3.48 13.07
CA ILE A 17 10.69 -2.73 11.99
C ILE A 17 11.59 -2.63 10.77
N ALA A 18 11.00 -2.71 9.58
CA ALA A 18 11.63 -2.29 8.33
C ALA A 18 10.80 -1.26 7.57
N VAL A 19 11.44 -0.19 7.10
CA VAL A 19 10.83 0.84 6.24
C VAL A 19 11.30 0.60 4.81
N PHE A 20 10.36 0.36 3.91
CA PHE A 20 10.58 0.13 2.49
C PHE A 20 10.15 1.36 1.71
N VAL A 21 11.06 2.01 1.01
CA VAL A 21 10.77 3.23 0.26
C VAL A 21 11.21 3.07 -1.19
N HIS A 22 10.27 3.27 -2.12
CA HIS A 22 10.63 3.46 -3.52
C HIS A 22 10.84 4.95 -3.82
N VAL A 23 12.07 5.32 -4.16
CA VAL A 23 12.52 6.68 -4.46
C VAL A 23 12.63 6.86 -5.98
N HIS A 24 11.56 7.39 -6.55
CA HIS A 24 11.48 7.85 -7.94
C HIS A 24 11.70 9.38 -8.06
N TYR A 25 11.39 10.14 -7.01
CA TYR A 25 11.59 11.60 -6.95
C TYR A 25 12.53 11.93 -5.78
N PRO A 26 13.85 12.08 -6.01
CA PRO A 26 14.84 12.31 -4.95
C PRO A 26 14.58 13.57 -4.10
N ASP A 27 14.04 14.63 -4.70
CA ASP A 27 13.64 15.86 -4.01
C ASP A 27 12.54 15.63 -2.97
N VAL A 28 11.58 14.75 -3.26
CA VAL A 28 10.53 14.35 -2.31
C VAL A 28 11.09 13.45 -1.21
N TRP A 29 12.13 12.68 -1.54
CA TRP A 29 12.78 11.79 -0.58
C TRP A 29 13.52 12.55 0.52
N GLU A 30 14.19 13.66 0.20
CA GLU A 30 14.87 14.52 1.19
C GLU A 30 13.95 14.89 2.36
N GLU A 31 12.74 15.36 2.06
CA GLU A 31 11.75 15.69 3.09
C GLU A 31 11.21 14.43 3.80
N MET A 32 10.94 13.37 3.05
CA MET A 32 10.40 12.11 3.59
C MET A 32 11.37 11.45 4.58
N ALA A 33 12.67 11.49 4.31
CA ALA A 33 13.72 10.99 5.20
C ALA A 33 13.67 11.68 6.57
N ILE A 34 13.46 13.00 6.58
CA ILE A 34 13.30 13.79 7.81
C ILE A 34 12.04 13.37 8.58
N TRP A 35 10.91 13.11 7.90
CA TRP A 35 9.70 12.64 8.57
C TRP A 35 9.87 11.25 9.19
N ILE A 36 10.51 10.32 8.48
CA ILE A 36 10.83 8.99 9.00
C ILE A 36 11.68 9.11 10.27
N GLU A 37 12.76 9.88 10.22
CA GLU A 37 13.65 10.10 11.36
C GLU A 37 12.94 10.74 12.56
N ARG A 38 12.05 11.72 12.29
CA ARG A 38 11.30 12.39 13.35
C ARG A 38 10.25 11.50 13.98
N ALA A 39 9.57 10.67 13.21
CA ALA A 39 8.41 9.88 13.66
C ALA A 39 8.78 8.51 14.23
N ILE A 40 9.85 7.86 13.76
CA ILE A 40 10.24 6.52 14.22
C ILE A 40 11.31 6.64 15.30
N ALA A 41 10.89 6.60 16.57
CA ALA A 41 11.75 6.71 17.74
C ALA A 41 12.17 5.34 18.32
N ARG A 42 12.42 4.36 17.45
CA ARG A 42 12.82 2.99 17.82
C ARG A 42 13.62 2.32 16.70
N PRO A 43 14.46 1.30 16.99
CA PRO A 43 15.31 0.61 16.02
C PRO A 43 14.53 0.17 14.77
N PHE A 44 15.02 0.56 13.59
CA PHE A 44 14.43 0.15 12.31
C PHE A 44 15.48 -0.07 11.22
N HIS A 45 15.16 -0.92 10.26
CA HIS A 45 15.91 -1.12 9.04
C HIS A 45 15.33 -0.27 7.91
N LEU A 46 16.15 0.24 7.01
CA LEU A 46 15.72 1.01 5.83
C LEU A 46 16.07 0.26 4.54
N VAL A 47 15.09 0.08 3.66
CA VAL A 47 15.29 -0.49 2.32
C VAL A 47 14.81 0.52 1.28
N LEU A 48 15.76 1.09 0.56
CA LEU A 48 15.50 1.99 -0.54
C LEU A 48 15.56 1.24 -1.86
N THR A 49 14.63 1.55 -2.75
CA THR A 49 14.74 1.20 -4.17
C THR A 49 14.73 2.45 -5.01
N THR A 50 15.55 2.52 -6.05
CA THR A 50 15.61 3.68 -6.94
C THR A 50 15.97 3.27 -8.36
N SER A 51 15.55 4.07 -9.34
CA SER A 51 15.93 3.89 -10.74
C SER A 51 17.19 4.61 -11.15
N GLU A 52 17.73 5.47 -10.29
CA GLU A 52 18.93 6.24 -10.59
C GLU A 52 20.16 5.51 -10.05
N GLU A 53 20.96 4.94 -10.95
CA GLU A 53 22.27 4.39 -10.63
C GLU A 53 23.21 5.51 -10.15
N GLY A 54 23.89 5.30 -9.03
CA GLY A 54 24.86 6.26 -8.49
C GLY A 54 24.27 7.41 -7.67
N ASN A 55 22.95 7.46 -7.46
CA ASN A 55 22.36 8.47 -6.59
C ASN A 55 22.78 8.29 -5.13
N ASN A 56 23.47 9.29 -4.61
CA ASN A 56 23.77 9.41 -3.20
C ASN A 56 22.52 9.93 -2.46
N LEU A 57 21.49 9.07 -2.37
CA LEU A 57 20.27 9.40 -1.65
C LEU A 57 20.63 9.72 -0.20
N PRO A 58 20.18 10.86 0.36
CA PRO A 58 20.42 11.15 1.75
C PRO A 58 19.77 10.07 2.60
N ILE A 59 20.51 9.62 3.59
CA ILE A 59 20.06 8.56 4.48
C ILE A 59 19.74 9.22 5.83
N PRO A 60 18.59 8.88 6.45
CA PRO A 60 18.30 9.31 7.81
C PRO A 60 19.51 9.06 8.72
N GLY A 61 20.08 10.13 9.28
CA GLY A 61 21.27 10.06 10.13
C GLY A 61 20.96 9.73 11.59
N GLY A 62 19.70 9.42 11.90
CA GLY A 62 19.20 9.33 13.26
C GLY A 62 19.70 8.10 14.03
N THR A 63 19.72 8.24 15.36
CA THR A 63 20.17 7.23 16.34
C THR A 63 19.49 5.86 16.23
N PHE A 64 18.33 5.78 15.58
CA PHE A 64 17.51 4.57 15.52
C PHE A 64 17.65 3.76 14.22
N LEU A 65 18.40 4.25 13.23
CA LEU A 65 18.64 3.48 12.01
C LEU A 65 19.63 2.35 12.29
N VAL A 66 19.15 1.10 12.21
CA VAL A 66 19.95 -0.11 12.48
C VAL A 66 20.78 -0.51 11.26
N SER A 67 20.14 -0.52 10.09
CA SER A 67 20.83 -0.82 8.83
C SER A 67 20.11 -0.18 7.67
N GLN A 68 20.83 -0.02 6.57
CA GLN A 68 20.29 0.48 5.31
C GLN A 68 20.65 -0.45 4.15
N ARG A 69 19.78 -0.48 3.13
CA ARG A 69 20.08 -1.11 1.85
C ARG A 69 19.51 -0.27 0.72
N VAL A 70 20.30 -0.02 -0.31
CA VAL A 70 19.84 0.62 -1.55
C VAL A 70 19.87 -0.41 -2.66
N ILE A 71 18.74 -0.57 -3.35
CA ILE A 71 18.56 -1.51 -4.45
C ILE A 71 18.23 -0.71 -5.71
N THR A 72 19.14 -0.72 -6.68
CA THR A 72 18.86 -0.10 -7.97
C THR A 72 17.98 -1.02 -8.83
N CYS A 73 16.94 -0.46 -9.42
CA CYS A 73 16.02 -1.19 -10.29
C CYS A 73 15.43 -0.29 -11.36
N THR A 74 15.21 -0.84 -12.55
CA THR A 74 14.55 -0.10 -13.64
C THR A 74 13.19 0.47 -13.18
N ASN A 75 12.86 1.68 -13.64
CA ASN A 75 11.57 2.33 -13.39
C ASN A 75 10.44 1.64 -14.19
N ARG A 76 10.11 0.41 -13.77
CA ARG A 76 9.07 -0.45 -14.35
C ARG A 76 8.19 -0.98 -13.22
N GLY A 77 6.87 -0.93 -13.39
CA GLY A 77 5.93 -1.38 -12.37
C GLY A 77 5.76 -0.40 -11.20
N ARG A 78 6.13 0.87 -11.41
CA ARG A 78 5.98 2.00 -10.47
C ARG A 78 6.58 1.69 -9.11
N ASP A 79 5.88 1.95 -8.02
CA ASP A 79 6.30 1.63 -6.66
C ASP A 79 6.09 0.16 -6.27
N ILE A 80 5.34 -0.60 -7.08
CA ILE A 80 4.90 -1.95 -6.74
C ILE A 80 5.99 -2.97 -7.00
N ARG A 81 6.53 -3.00 -8.23
CA ARG A 81 7.60 -3.94 -8.59
C ARG A 81 8.89 -3.71 -7.78
N PRO A 82 9.37 -2.47 -7.59
CA PRO A 82 10.49 -2.19 -6.69
C PRO A 82 10.21 -2.67 -5.26
N PHE A 83 9.00 -2.48 -4.73
CA PHE A 83 8.64 -3.01 -3.42
C PHE A 83 8.72 -4.54 -3.36
N LEU A 84 8.24 -5.28 -4.38
CA LEU A 84 8.39 -6.73 -4.43
C LEU A 84 9.87 -7.17 -4.42
N ARG A 85 10.74 -6.42 -5.11
CA ARG A 85 12.19 -6.64 -5.06
C ARG A 85 12.75 -6.35 -3.67
N ALA A 86 12.29 -5.28 -3.03
CA ALA A 86 12.71 -4.87 -1.69
C ALA A 86 12.29 -5.86 -0.60
N LEU A 87 11.12 -6.49 -0.72
CA LEU A 87 10.63 -7.53 0.20
C LEU A 87 11.59 -8.73 0.30
N ARG A 88 12.35 -9.02 -0.76
CA ARG A 88 13.33 -10.12 -0.79
C ARG A 88 14.67 -9.75 -0.15
N ALA A 89 14.84 -8.52 0.35
CA ALA A 89 16.05 -8.13 1.05
C ALA A 89 16.22 -8.96 2.33
N PRO A 90 17.41 -9.49 2.62
CA PRO A 90 17.65 -10.33 3.80
C PRO A 90 17.73 -9.48 5.07
N ILE A 91 16.58 -9.01 5.53
CA ILE A 91 16.43 -8.14 6.70
C ILE A 91 15.44 -8.81 7.65
N ASP A 92 15.74 -8.75 8.94
CA ASP A 92 14.84 -9.25 9.97
C ASP A 92 13.88 -8.15 10.40
N TYR A 93 12.58 -8.43 10.28
CA TYR A 93 11.51 -7.52 10.69
C TYR A 93 10.21 -8.29 10.86
N GLU A 94 9.39 -7.83 11.79
CA GLU A 94 8.02 -8.33 11.99
C GLU A 94 7.01 -7.38 11.31
N ILE A 95 7.25 -6.07 11.43
CA ILE A 95 6.36 -5.02 10.93
C ILE A 95 7.09 -4.17 9.90
N GLY A 96 6.51 -4.09 8.71
CA GLY A 96 7.01 -3.27 7.61
C GLY A 96 6.19 -2.00 7.43
N LEU A 97 6.84 -0.93 6.98
CA LEU A 97 6.20 0.28 6.45
C LEU A 97 6.54 0.40 4.97
N LYS A 98 5.54 0.35 4.09
CA LYS A 98 5.71 0.62 2.66
C LYS A 98 5.40 2.08 2.37
N LEU A 99 6.36 2.79 1.80
CA LEU A 99 6.24 4.16 1.29
C LEU A 99 6.78 4.24 -0.15
N HIS A 100 6.46 5.34 -0.82
CA HIS A 100 7.14 5.72 -2.05
C HIS A 100 7.06 7.22 -2.28
N THR A 101 8.01 7.78 -3.02
CA THR A 101 7.92 9.18 -3.43
C THR A 101 6.81 9.34 -4.46
N LYS A 102 5.97 10.36 -4.30
CA LYS A 102 4.85 10.64 -5.20
C LYS A 102 4.67 12.14 -5.35
N ARG A 103 4.90 12.66 -6.55
CA ARG A 103 4.46 14.01 -6.91
C ARG A 103 2.97 13.98 -7.22
N SER A 104 2.20 14.85 -6.57
CA SER A 104 0.86 15.19 -7.04
C SER A 104 0.97 16.25 -8.14
N ALA A 105 0.05 16.22 -9.12
CA ALA A 105 -0.09 17.35 -10.03
C ALA A 105 -0.61 18.51 -9.18
N HIS A 106 0.20 19.55 -8.97
CA HIS A 106 -0.14 20.74 -8.18
C HIS A 106 -1.59 21.17 -8.47
N ARG A 107 -2.48 20.96 -7.50
CA ARG A 107 -3.83 21.52 -7.55
C ARG A 107 -3.76 22.98 -7.14
N LEU A 108 -4.77 23.74 -7.57
CA LEU A 108 -4.96 25.16 -7.23
C LEU A 108 -5.08 25.39 -5.71
N ASP A 109 -5.39 24.36 -4.91
CA ASP A 109 -5.49 24.41 -3.45
C ASP A 109 -4.21 24.03 -2.69
N GLY A 110 -3.11 23.74 -3.41
CA GLY A 110 -1.76 23.62 -2.83
C GLY A 110 -1.46 22.37 -2.00
N ALA A 111 -2.42 21.46 -1.80
CA ALA A 111 -2.21 20.26 -0.96
C ALA A 111 -1.54 19.11 -1.74
N ASP A 112 -0.34 18.69 -1.30
CA ASP A 112 0.36 17.55 -1.89
C ASP A 112 -0.18 16.21 -1.35
N TRP A 113 -0.86 15.46 -2.23
CA TRP A 113 -1.40 14.13 -1.91
C TRP A 113 -0.33 13.17 -1.38
N GLY A 114 0.88 13.21 -1.94
CA GLY A 114 1.97 12.33 -1.50
C GLY A 114 2.34 12.60 -0.04
N ARG A 115 2.57 13.88 0.29
CA ARG A 115 2.83 14.35 1.65
C ARG A 115 1.75 13.93 2.64
N MET A 116 0.46 14.09 2.30
CA MET A 116 -0.65 13.69 3.18
C MET A 116 -0.62 12.19 3.52
N LEU A 117 -0.35 11.32 2.54
CA LEU A 117 -0.30 9.86 2.78
C LEU A 117 0.79 9.49 3.78
N VAL A 118 1.98 10.07 3.60
CA VAL A 118 3.13 9.80 4.46
C VAL A 118 2.88 10.35 5.86
N GLN A 119 2.40 11.58 5.98
CA GLN A 119 2.07 12.20 7.28
C GLN A 119 0.94 11.48 8.00
N SER A 120 -0.01 10.85 7.29
CA SER A 120 -1.02 10.01 7.93
C SER A 120 -0.43 8.73 8.54
N LEU A 121 0.62 8.16 7.95
CA LEU A 121 1.28 6.93 8.44
C LEU A 121 2.39 7.22 9.46
N LEU A 122 2.96 8.43 9.40
CA LEU A 122 4.03 8.94 10.26
C LEU A 122 3.66 10.32 10.87
N PRO A 123 2.55 10.41 11.63
CA PRO A 123 2.05 11.70 12.12
C PRO A 123 2.98 12.37 13.12
N ASP A 124 3.45 11.60 14.12
CA ASP A 124 4.36 12.03 15.16
C ASP A 124 4.97 10.80 15.86
N ARG A 125 5.96 11.02 16.74
CA ARG A 125 6.63 9.94 17.49
C ARG A 125 5.65 9.08 18.26
N ARG A 126 4.83 9.68 19.11
CA ARG A 126 3.94 8.99 20.05
C ARG A 126 2.91 8.17 19.28
N THR A 127 2.27 8.74 18.27
CA THR A 127 1.23 8.06 17.51
C THR A 127 1.81 6.95 16.63
N THR A 128 2.97 7.16 16.00
CA THR A 128 3.66 6.11 15.22
C THR A 128 4.05 4.93 16.12
N ASP A 129 4.58 5.24 17.30
CA ASP A 129 4.97 4.26 18.32
C ASP A 129 3.77 3.44 18.83
N GLN A 130 2.60 4.08 19.02
CA GLN A 130 1.35 3.42 19.39
C GLN A 130 0.84 2.45 18.31
N ILE A 131 0.92 2.82 17.03
CA ILE A 131 0.55 1.93 15.90
C ILE A 131 1.49 0.73 15.86
N VAL A 132 2.78 1.02 15.98
CA VAL A 132 3.89 0.17 16.43
C VAL A 132 3.46 -0.98 17.35
N GLU A 133 3.19 -0.57 18.59
CA GLU A 133 2.82 -1.44 19.70
C GLU A 133 1.50 -2.16 19.49
N GLN A 134 0.50 -1.50 18.92
CA GLN A 134 -0.81 -2.13 18.75
C GLN A 134 -0.75 -3.25 17.72
N MET A 135 -0.01 -3.06 16.62
CA MET A 135 0.26 -4.15 15.68
C MET A 135 1.12 -5.25 16.32
N SER A 136 2.06 -4.91 17.20
CA SER A 136 2.84 -5.92 17.94
C SER A 136 1.96 -6.78 18.86
N ARG A 137 1.07 -6.14 19.62
CA ARG A 137 0.15 -6.79 20.58
C ARG A 137 -0.98 -7.56 19.89
N ASP A 138 -1.58 -6.98 18.85
CA ASP A 138 -2.69 -7.57 18.12
C ASP A 138 -2.23 -8.15 16.77
N ARG A 139 -1.93 -9.45 16.79
CA ARG A 139 -1.46 -10.17 15.60
C ARG A 139 -2.45 -10.21 14.43
N ARG A 140 -3.73 -9.94 14.69
CA ARG A 140 -4.75 -9.91 13.65
C ARG A 140 -4.58 -8.70 12.75
N LEU A 141 -3.96 -7.62 13.22
CA LEU A 141 -3.65 -6.46 12.40
C LEU A 141 -2.51 -6.82 11.43
N VAL A 142 -2.87 -7.06 10.17
CA VAL A 142 -1.92 -7.52 9.13
C VAL A 142 -1.54 -6.42 8.15
N MET A 143 -2.38 -5.39 7.99
CA MET A 143 -2.08 -4.20 7.19
C MET A 143 -2.87 -2.99 7.71
N VAL A 144 -2.23 -1.83 7.74
CA VAL A 144 -2.83 -0.58 8.21
C VAL A 144 -2.65 0.49 7.14
N ALA A 145 -3.77 0.92 6.56
CA ALA A 145 -3.82 1.97 5.56
C ALA A 145 -3.92 3.37 6.20
N PRO A 146 -3.51 4.44 5.49
CA PRO A 146 -3.85 5.80 5.85
C PRO A 146 -5.38 5.98 5.95
N ASP A 147 -5.83 6.88 6.81
CA ASP A 147 -7.25 7.20 6.92
C ASP A 147 -7.78 7.76 5.59
N GLY A 148 -8.98 7.32 5.19
CA GLY A 148 -9.60 7.71 3.91
C GLY A 148 -8.94 7.10 2.66
N MET A 149 -7.98 6.18 2.81
CA MET A 149 -7.32 5.49 1.70
C MET A 149 -7.70 4.02 1.57
N LEU A 150 -8.35 3.44 2.58
CA LEU A 150 -9.01 2.16 2.46
C LEU A 150 -10.33 2.35 1.70
N VAL A 151 -10.43 1.78 0.50
CA VAL A 151 -11.56 2.00 -0.41
C VAL A 151 -12.08 0.70 -1.01
N SER A 152 -13.35 0.71 -1.40
CA SER A 152 -14.03 -0.49 -1.92
C SER A 152 -13.55 -0.88 -3.31
N LEU A 153 -13.26 -2.17 -3.51
CA LEU A 153 -12.88 -2.74 -4.80
C LEU A 153 -13.93 -2.45 -5.88
N ASP A 154 -15.21 -2.66 -5.60
CA ASP A 154 -16.29 -2.44 -6.60
C ASP A 154 -16.43 -0.99 -7.07
N ARG A 155 -16.10 -0.03 -6.19
CA ARG A 155 -16.14 1.39 -6.53
C ARG A 155 -14.98 1.79 -7.44
N TRP A 156 -13.84 1.10 -7.33
CA TRP A 156 -12.57 1.49 -7.93
C TRP A 156 -11.91 0.42 -8.81
N MET A 157 -12.64 -0.63 -9.19
CA MET A 157 -12.15 -1.76 -10.00
C MET A 157 -11.67 -1.31 -11.39
N GLN A 158 -12.43 -0.43 -12.04
CA GLN A 158 -12.13 0.14 -13.37
C GLN A 158 -11.63 -0.93 -14.35
N GLY A 159 -10.46 -0.72 -14.98
CA GLY A 159 -9.87 -1.63 -15.96
C GLY A 159 -9.08 -2.80 -15.36
N ASN A 160 -9.04 -2.96 -14.03
CA ASN A 160 -8.05 -3.81 -13.36
C ASN A 160 -8.47 -5.26 -13.17
N ARG A 161 -9.73 -5.62 -13.43
CA ARG A 161 -10.24 -6.98 -13.19
C ARG A 161 -9.40 -8.05 -13.90
N GLU A 162 -9.13 -7.85 -15.19
CA GLU A 162 -8.36 -8.80 -15.99
C GLU A 162 -6.88 -8.90 -15.54
N PRO A 163 -6.14 -7.78 -15.35
CA PRO A 163 -4.83 -7.81 -14.70
C PRO A 163 -4.82 -8.47 -13.30
N MET A 164 -5.86 -8.24 -12.49
CA MET A 164 -6.02 -8.87 -11.17
C MET A 164 -6.18 -10.38 -11.29
N ASN A 165 -7.02 -10.87 -12.21
CA ASN A 165 -7.19 -12.30 -12.45
C ASN A 165 -5.87 -12.95 -12.85
N ARG A 166 -5.15 -12.40 -13.84
CA ARG A 166 -3.85 -12.93 -14.29
C ARG A 166 -2.81 -12.96 -13.17
N THR A 167 -2.78 -11.92 -12.35
CA THR A 167 -1.85 -11.84 -11.21
C THR A 167 -2.23 -12.85 -10.13
N ALA A 168 -3.52 -12.99 -9.83
CA ALA A 168 -4.03 -13.94 -8.85
C ALA A 168 -3.75 -15.39 -9.29
N GLU A 169 -3.96 -15.72 -10.57
CA GLU A 169 -3.61 -17.02 -11.15
C GLU A 169 -2.13 -17.36 -10.97
N ARG A 170 -1.23 -16.40 -11.25
CA ARG A 170 0.21 -16.57 -11.03
C ARG A 170 0.58 -16.84 -9.56
N LEU A 171 -0.22 -16.31 -8.63
CA LEU A 171 -0.07 -16.50 -7.18
C LEU A 171 -0.84 -17.72 -6.64
N GLY A 172 -1.56 -18.47 -7.49
CA GLY A 172 -2.42 -19.57 -7.06
C GLY A 172 -3.59 -19.10 -6.17
N LEU A 173 -4.14 -17.92 -6.45
CA LEU A 173 -5.25 -17.32 -5.69
C LEU A 173 -6.53 -17.32 -6.52
N ASP A 174 -7.64 -17.65 -5.86
CA ASP A 174 -8.98 -17.43 -6.41
C ASP A 174 -9.48 -16.03 -6.02
N ILE A 175 -9.39 -15.10 -6.98
CA ILE A 175 -9.80 -13.72 -6.78
C ILE A 175 -11.29 -13.53 -6.54
N SER A 176 -12.13 -14.44 -7.05
CA SER A 176 -13.58 -14.38 -6.83
C SER A 176 -13.87 -14.57 -5.34
N MET A 177 -13.19 -15.51 -4.70
CA MET A 177 -13.29 -15.74 -3.26
C MET A 177 -12.62 -14.63 -2.46
N THR A 178 -11.36 -14.30 -2.75
CA THR A 178 -10.62 -13.32 -1.94
C THR A 178 -11.19 -11.91 -2.07
N GLY A 179 -11.70 -11.54 -3.24
CA GLY A 179 -12.33 -10.24 -3.47
C GLY A 179 -13.68 -10.09 -2.76
N HIS A 180 -14.46 -11.17 -2.63
CA HIS A 180 -15.69 -11.15 -1.83
C HIS A 180 -15.40 -11.07 -0.33
N GLN A 181 -14.38 -11.80 0.14
CA GLN A 181 -13.98 -11.79 1.56
C GLN A 181 -13.34 -10.46 1.97
N THR A 182 -12.53 -9.88 1.08
CA THR A 182 -11.84 -8.62 1.29
C THR A 182 -12.17 -7.63 0.18
N PRO A 183 -13.37 -7.01 0.22
CA PRO A 183 -13.86 -6.13 -0.85
C PRO A 183 -13.23 -4.72 -0.82
N VAL A 184 -12.02 -4.57 -0.29
CA VAL A 184 -11.34 -3.29 -0.09
C VAL A 184 -9.86 -3.37 -0.46
N PHE A 185 -9.25 -2.22 -0.74
CA PHE A 185 -7.81 -2.08 -0.92
C PHE A 185 -7.31 -0.71 -0.47
N CYS A 186 -6.00 -0.59 -0.26
CA CYS A 186 -5.36 0.68 0.08
C CYS A 186 -4.98 1.43 -1.20
N ALA A 187 -5.76 2.42 -1.58
CA ALA A 187 -5.42 3.29 -2.70
C ALA A 187 -4.14 4.09 -2.39
N GLY A 188 -3.28 4.27 -3.38
CA GLY A 188 -2.01 4.98 -3.22
C GLY A 188 -0.89 4.15 -2.61
N SER A 189 -1.10 2.85 -2.38
CA SER A 189 -0.04 1.84 -2.10
C SER A 189 1.00 2.20 -1.03
N MET A 190 0.61 2.95 0.01
CA MET A 190 1.41 3.19 1.21
C MET A 190 0.67 2.67 2.43
N PHE A 191 1.33 1.90 3.29
CA PHE A 191 0.69 1.24 4.44
C PHE A 191 1.73 0.61 5.37
N TRP A 192 1.34 0.41 6.63
CA TRP A 192 2.02 -0.55 7.50
C TRP A 192 1.54 -1.96 7.19
N PHE A 193 2.38 -2.98 7.41
CA PHE A 193 2.04 -4.38 7.17
C PHE A 193 2.83 -5.32 8.06
N ARG A 194 2.33 -6.53 8.27
CA ARG A 194 3.10 -7.62 8.91
C ARG A 194 3.83 -8.42 7.84
N ARG A 195 5.10 -8.78 8.09
CA ARG A 195 5.92 -9.54 7.12
C ARG A 195 5.22 -10.79 6.62
N GLU A 196 4.66 -11.59 7.52
CA GLU A 196 3.99 -12.86 7.19
C GLU A 196 2.82 -12.70 6.22
N ALA A 197 2.15 -11.54 6.24
CA ALA A 197 1.03 -11.23 5.36
C ALA A 197 1.44 -11.18 3.87
N PHE A 198 2.73 -10.94 3.59
CA PHE A 198 3.27 -10.89 2.23
C PHE A 198 4.33 -11.96 1.92
N ALA A 199 4.43 -13.00 2.75
CA ALA A 199 5.34 -14.12 2.49
C ALA A 199 5.12 -14.76 1.11
N LEU A 200 3.86 -14.85 0.65
CA LEU A 200 3.52 -15.32 -0.69
C LEU A 200 4.11 -14.43 -1.80
N LEU A 201 4.09 -13.10 -1.61
CA LEU A 201 4.64 -12.14 -2.56
C LEU A 201 6.17 -12.18 -2.57
N GLU A 202 6.79 -12.32 -1.39
CA GLU A 202 8.25 -12.48 -1.24
C GLU A 202 8.74 -13.73 -2.01
N ALA A 203 8.01 -14.85 -1.91
CA ALA A 203 8.35 -16.13 -2.53
C ALA A 203 7.98 -16.26 -4.03
N SER A 204 7.16 -15.35 -4.56
CA SER A 204 6.62 -15.47 -5.94
C SER A 204 7.41 -14.63 -6.94
N ASP A 205 7.69 -15.19 -8.12
CA ASP A 205 8.23 -14.41 -9.23
C ASP A 205 7.13 -13.82 -10.13
N LEU A 206 6.86 -12.54 -9.91
CA LEU A 206 5.89 -11.73 -10.66
C LEU A 206 6.54 -10.77 -11.66
N ASP A 207 7.88 -10.68 -11.71
CA ASP A 207 8.61 -9.74 -12.59
C ASP A 207 8.17 -9.84 -14.07
N PRO A 208 7.92 -11.04 -14.63
CA PRO A 208 7.46 -11.19 -16.02
C PRO A 208 6.10 -10.57 -16.32
N LEU A 209 5.23 -10.37 -15.32
CA LEU A 209 3.87 -9.86 -15.53
C LEU A 209 3.82 -8.34 -15.71
N PHE A 210 4.85 -7.60 -15.29
CA PHE A 210 4.82 -6.13 -15.32
C PHE A 210 4.94 -5.61 -16.75
N GLU A 211 4.14 -4.63 -17.12
CA GLU A 211 4.23 -3.99 -18.43
C GLU A 211 5.42 -3.01 -18.50
N GLU A 212 5.87 -2.64 -19.70
CA GLU A 212 6.80 -1.51 -19.87
C GLU A 212 6.10 -0.19 -19.53
N GLU A 213 6.80 0.80 -18.95
CA GLU A 213 6.19 2.08 -18.59
C GLU A 213 6.15 3.02 -19.81
N VAL A 214 5.05 2.97 -20.56
CA VAL A 214 4.74 3.86 -21.70
C VAL A 214 3.66 4.89 -21.35
N GLY A 215 3.46 5.14 -20.05
CA GLY A 215 2.52 6.14 -19.56
C GLY A 215 1.08 5.66 -19.39
N GLN A 216 0.87 4.36 -19.20
CA GLN A 216 -0.44 3.79 -18.87
C GLN A 216 -1.04 4.50 -17.66
N VAL A 217 -2.37 4.56 -17.59
CA VAL A 217 -3.08 5.27 -16.50
C VAL A 217 -3.84 4.34 -15.56
N ASP A 218 -3.99 3.08 -15.94
CA ASP A 218 -4.72 2.04 -15.21
C ASP A 218 -4.53 0.68 -15.91
N GLY A 219 -4.99 -0.41 -15.30
CA GLY A 219 -5.11 -1.71 -15.96
C GLY A 219 -3.77 -2.41 -16.21
N THR A 220 -2.77 -2.14 -15.38
CA THR A 220 -1.46 -2.80 -15.42
C THR A 220 -1.32 -3.76 -14.23
N THR A 221 -0.33 -4.64 -14.26
CA THR A 221 0.00 -5.53 -13.12
C THR A 221 0.28 -4.75 -11.83
N ALA A 222 0.89 -3.56 -11.92
CA ALA A 222 1.07 -2.69 -10.75
C ALA A 222 -0.26 -2.27 -10.11
N HIS A 223 -1.24 -1.82 -10.92
CA HIS A 223 -2.56 -1.43 -10.41
C HIS A 223 -3.39 -2.64 -9.92
N ALA A 224 -3.16 -3.82 -10.49
CA ALA A 224 -3.74 -5.07 -9.99
C ALA A 224 -3.20 -5.41 -8.61
N LEU A 225 -1.88 -5.42 -8.43
CA LEU A 225 -1.26 -5.72 -7.15
C LEU A 225 -1.60 -4.71 -6.06
N GLU A 226 -1.70 -3.42 -6.38
CA GLU A 226 -2.24 -2.40 -5.46
C GLU A 226 -3.59 -2.82 -4.86
N ARG A 227 -4.47 -3.40 -5.69
CA ARG A 227 -5.79 -3.91 -5.28
C ARG A 227 -5.72 -5.27 -4.58
N LEU A 228 -4.69 -6.05 -4.84
CA LEU A 228 -4.52 -7.39 -4.30
C LEU A 228 -3.78 -7.43 -2.97
N PHE A 229 -3.00 -6.41 -2.59
CA PHE A 229 -2.29 -6.40 -1.30
C PHE A 229 -3.24 -6.70 -0.14
N ALA A 230 -4.40 -6.07 -0.12
CA ALA A 230 -5.34 -6.27 0.97
C ALA A 230 -5.95 -7.69 1.01
N PRO A 231 -6.53 -8.20 -0.09
CA PRO A 231 -6.96 -9.60 -0.17
C PRO A 231 -5.86 -10.62 0.14
N ILE A 232 -4.61 -10.36 -0.27
CA ILE A 232 -3.47 -11.23 0.03
C ILE A 232 -3.17 -11.23 1.52
N ALA A 233 -3.10 -10.06 2.14
CA ALA A 233 -2.77 -9.94 3.56
C ALA A 233 -3.85 -10.53 4.49
N GLU A 234 -5.14 -10.42 4.15
CA GLU A 234 -6.22 -11.03 4.94
C GLU A 234 -6.40 -12.54 4.70
N LYS A 235 -5.73 -13.14 3.70
CA LYS A 235 -5.91 -14.55 3.32
C LYS A 235 -5.74 -15.52 4.50
N SER A 236 -4.84 -15.22 5.43
CA SER A 236 -4.57 -16.04 6.62
C SER A 236 -5.49 -15.72 7.82
N GLY A 237 -6.60 -15.01 7.59
CA GLY A 237 -7.57 -14.64 8.64
C GLY A 237 -7.29 -13.30 9.33
N GLY A 238 -6.22 -12.60 8.94
CA GLY A 238 -5.91 -11.26 9.41
C GLY A 238 -6.97 -10.22 9.03
N VAL A 239 -6.85 -9.03 9.61
CA VAL A 239 -7.71 -7.87 9.38
C VAL A 239 -6.88 -6.68 8.93
N ILE A 240 -7.37 -6.05 7.87
CA ILE A 240 -6.84 -4.79 7.36
C ILE A 240 -7.74 -3.67 7.82
N THR A 241 -7.10 -2.62 8.28
CA THR A 241 -7.80 -1.47 8.86
C THR A 241 -7.10 -0.17 8.49
N THR A 242 -7.61 0.95 8.99
CA THR A 242 -6.99 2.26 8.86
C THR A 242 -6.26 2.66 10.15
N MET A 243 -5.48 3.74 10.12
CA MET A 243 -4.85 4.30 11.31
C MET A 243 -5.86 4.52 12.46
N LYS A 244 -7.03 5.10 12.16
CA LYS A 244 -8.14 5.23 13.12
C LYS A 244 -8.64 3.88 13.62
N GLY A 245 -8.74 2.89 12.74
CA GLY A 245 -9.19 1.55 13.11
C GLY A 245 -8.24 0.82 14.06
N VAL A 246 -6.93 1.07 13.97
CA VAL A 246 -5.95 0.59 14.95
C VAL A 246 -6.21 1.20 16.33
N VAL A 247 -6.43 2.51 16.40
CA VAL A 247 -6.73 3.21 17.67
C VAL A 247 -8.03 2.72 18.30
N MET A 248 -9.02 2.36 17.47
CA MET A 248 -10.31 1.82 17.91
C MET A 248 -10.28 0.31 18.18
N SER A 249 -9.20 -0.39 17.82
CA SER A 249 -9.08 -1.82 18.01
C SER A 249 -8.78 -2.15 19.46
N ASP A 250 -9.32 -3.27 19.93
CA ASP A 250 -8.96 -3.87 21.21
C ASP A 250 -8.66 -5.36 21.02
N THR A 251 -7.67 -5.85 21.76
CA THR A 251 -7.25 -7.27 21.70
C THR A 251 -8.36 -8.22 22.15
N GLY A 252 -9.28 -7.77 23.02
CA GLY A 252 -10.46 -8.54 23.44
C GLY A 252 -11.62 -8.52 22.44
N MET A 253 -11.61 -7.61 21.46
CA MET A 253 -12.64 -7.54 20.42
C MET A 253 -12.59 -8.82 19.56
N PRO A 254 -13.71 -9.42 19.12
CA PRO A 254 -13.70 -10.51 18.14
C PRO A 254 -13.19 -10.06 16.76
N SER A 255 -12.52 -10.95 16.01
CA SER A 255 -11.94 -10.62 14.68
C SER A 255 -13.00 -10.12 13.69
N ASP A 256 -14.21 -10.67 13.72
CA ASP A 256 -15.30 -10.26 12.82
C ASP A 256 -15.80 -8.86 13.14
N HIS A 257 -15.81 -8.47 14.42
CA HIS A 257 -16.15 -7.11 14.84
C HIS A 257 -15.08 -6.12 14.35
N LEU A 258 -13.80 -6.44 14.51
CA LEU A 258 -12.70 -5.62 14.01
C LEU A 258 -12.75 -5.47 12.48
N ARG A 259 -13.08 -6.56 11.77
CA ARG A 259 -13.27 -6.54 10.32
C ARG A 259 -14.44 -5.66 9.93
N SER A 260 -15.59 -5.81 10.58
CA SER A 260 -16.79 -4.98 10.35
C SER A 260 -16.50 -3.50 10.58
N LEU A 261 -15.87 -3.15 11.71
CA LEU A 261 -15.43 -1.79 12.00
C LEU A 261 -14.52 -1.24 10.89
N SER A 262 -13.54 -2.04 10.46
CA SER A 262 -12.61 -1.64 9.41
C SER A 262 -13.32 -1.41 8.07
N ARG A 263 -14.38 -2.17 7.76
CA ARG A 263 -15.21 -1.92 6.57
C ARG A 263 -16.05 -0.66 6.69
N GLN A 264 -16.53 -0.31 7.88
CA GLN A 264 -17.22 0.97 8.10
C GLN A 264 -16.29 2.18 7.96
N LEU A 265 -15.00 2.00 8.26
CA LEU A 265 -13.95 3.01 8.06
C LEU A 265 -13.46 3.10 6.60
N ALA A 266 -13.91 2.21 5.71
CA ALA A 266 -13.60 2.28 4.28
C ALA A 266 -14.49 3.31 3.56
N ASP A 267 -14.05 3.76 2.38
CA ASP A 267 -14.77 4.70 1.51
C ASP A 267 -15.13 6.05 2.17
N GLN A 268 -14.42 6.43 3.24
CA GLN A 268 -14.58 7.73 3.87
C GLN A 268 -14.26 8.86 2.87
N PRO A 269 -14.99 10.00 2.92
CA PRO A 269 -14.77 11.10 1.99
C PRO A 269 -13.32 11.55 1.98
N ASN A 270 -12.73 11.63 0.80
CA ASN A 270 -11.34 12.03 0.61
C ASN A 270 -11.26 13.01 -0.57
N ALA A 271 -10.61 14.15 -0.36
CA ALA A 271 -10.47 15.20 -1.38
C ALA A 271 -9.75 14.70 -2.65
N PHE A 272 -8.87 13.71 -2.53
CA PHE A 272 -8.04 13.14 -3.59
C PHE A 272 -8.70 11.96 -4.31
N LEU A 273 -9.66 11.28 -3.68
CA LEU A 273 -10.37 10.13 -4.24
C LEU A 273 -11.85 10.46 -4.46
N ARG A 274 -12.15 11.14 -5.58
CA ARG A 274 -13.53 11.37 -6.02
C ARG A 274 -13.98 10.25 -6.97
N PRO A 275 -15.01 9.47 -6.62
CA PRO A 275 -15.53 8.47 -7.53
C PRO A 275 -16.11 9.14 -8.78
N LEU A 276 -16.07 8.43 -9.92
CA LEU A 276 -16.75 8.90 -11.12
C LEU A 276 -18.24 9.13 -10.82
N PRO A 277 -18.84 10.22 -11.32
CA PRO A 277 -20.28 10.45 -11.24
C PRO A 277 -21.09 9.21 -11.64
N ARG A 278 -22.22 8.97 -10.97
CA ARG A 278 -23.05 7.76 -11.19
C ARG A 278 -23.44 7.58 -12.66
N LEU A 279 -23.77 8.67 -13.35
CA LEU A 279 -24.09 8.66 -14.78
C LEU A 279 -22.93 8.13 -15.62
N ILE A 280 -21.70 8.55 -15.34
CA ILE A 280 -20.51 8.09 -16.08
C ILE A 280 -20.22 6.62 -15.76
N ARG A 281 -20.33 6.22 -14.49
CA ARG A 281 -20.21 4.78 -14.13
C ARG A 281 -21.23 3.94 -14.89
N TRP A 282 -22.47 4.41 -15.00
CA TRP A 282 -23.53 3.75 -15.76
C TRP A 282 -23.20 3.67 -17.26
N VAL A 283 -22.70 4.74 -17.88
CA VAL A 283 -22.23 4.72 -19.28
C VAL A 283 -21.19 3.62 -19.50
N PHE A 284 -20.25 3.43 -18.56
CA PHE A 284 -19.26 2.36 -18.61
C PHE A 284 -19.80 0.95 -18.29
N THR A 285 -21.08 0.80 -17.97
CA THR A 285 -21.75 -0.53 -17.89
C THR A 285 -22.38 -0.94 -19.22
N ILE A 286 -22.54 -0.02 -20.18
CA ILE A 286 -23.09 -0.32 -21.50
C ILE A 286 -22.10 -1.20 -22.29
N PRO A 287 -22.56 -2.31 -22.92
CA PRO A 287 -21.71 -3.17 -23.74
C PRO A 287 -20.97 -2.37 -24.84
N GLY A 288 -19.71 -2.72 -25.10
CA GLY A 288 -18.90 -2.07 -26.14
C GLY A 288 -18.28 -0.71 -25.74
N VAL A 289 -18.88 0.05 -24.81
CA VAL A 289 -18.34 1.36 -24.39
C VAL A 289 -16.94 1.23 -23.76
N ARG A 290 -16.70 0.18 -22.96
CA ARG A 290 -15.36 -0.08 -22.40
C ARG A 290 -14.34 -0.43 -23.48
N ALA A 291 -14.73 -1.18 -24.50
CA ALA A 291 -13.86 -1.55 -25.60
C ALA A 291 -13.50 -0.32 -26.44
N LEU A 292 -14.48 0.52 -26.74
CA LEU A 292 -14.28 1.80 -27.42
C LEU A 292 -13.36 2.73 -26.62
N TYR A 293 -13.59 2.88 -25.31
CA TYR A 293 -12.72 3.67 -24.44
C TYR A 293 -11.29 3.11 -24.38
N ARG A 294 -11.11 1.79 -24.35
CA ARG A 294 -9.78 1.15 -24.38
C ARG A 294 -9.05 1.39 -25.71
N ALA A 295 -9.78 1.49 -26.82
CA ALA A 295 -9.25 1.80 -28.15
C ALA A 295 -8.81 3.27 -28.29
N VAL A 296 -9.29 4.18 -27.43
CA VAL A 296 -8.85 5.57 -27.40
C VAL A 296 -7.36 5.65 -27.01
N PRO A 297 -6.52 6.43 -27.73
CA PRO A 297 -5.12 6.60 -27.37
C PRO A 297 -4.93 7.09 -25.93
N VAL A 298 -3.82 6.70 -25.29
CA VAL A 298 -3.56 6.99 -23.87
C VAL A 298 -3.56 8.50 -23.59
N SER A 299 -3.04 9.31 -24.51
CA SER A 299 -3.04 10.78 -24.44
C SER A 299 -4.45 11.36 -24.30
N TRP A 300 -5.39 10.86 -25.11
CA TRP A 300 -6.80 11.28 -25.07
C TRP A 300 -7.52 10.78 -23.83
N ARG A 301 -7.25 9.54 -23.38
CA ARG A 301 -7.80 9.03 -22.11
C ARG A 301 -7.35 9.86 -20.91
N ARG A 302 -6.09 10.33 -20.90
CA ARG A 302 -5.59 11.26 -19.88
C ARG A 302 -6.34 12.59 -19.90
N LEU A 303 -6.61 13.12 -21.09
CA LEU A 303 -7.35 14.37 -21.27
C LEU A 303 -8.80 14.23 -20.77
N ILE A 304 -9.51 13.17 -21.17
CA ILE A 304 -10.86 12.86 -20.68
C ILE A 304 -10.89 12.73 -19.15
N ARG A 305 -9.90 12.05 -18.55
CA ARG A 305 -9.79 11.95 -17.09
C ARG A 305 -9.53 13.30 -16.40
N ARG A 306 -8.84 14.25 -17.05
CA ARG A 306 -8.67 15.61 -16.50
C ARG A 306 -10.00 16.35 -16.37
N TRP A 307 -10.93 16.16 -17.29
CA TRP A 307 -12.27 16.77 -17.22
C TRP A 307 -13.13 16.22 -16.06
N PHE A 308 -12.80 15.02 -15.58
CA PHE A 308 -13.47 14.39 -14.44
C PHE A 308 -12.65 14.46 -13.14
N ARG A 309 -11.48 15.12 -13.17
CA ARG A 309 -10.70 15.46 -11.97
C ARG A 309 -11.08 16.89 -11.55
N PRO A 310 -11.28 17.15 -10.24
CA PRO A 310 -11.59 18.48 -9.73
C PRO A 310 -10.41 19.44 -9.79
#